data_AF-A0A498SDS5-F1
#
_entry.id   AF-A0A498SDS5-F1
#
_cell.length_a   1.000
_cell.length_b   1.000
_cell.length_c   1.000
_cell.angle_alpha   90.00
_cell.angle_beta   90.00
_cell.angle_gamma   90.00
#
_symmetry.space_group_name_H-M   'P 1'
#
loop_
_entity.id
_entity.type
_entity.pdbx_description
1 polymer ?
#
loop_
_entity_poly.entity_id
_entity_poly.type
_entity_poly.pdbx_seq_one_letter_code
_entity_poly.pdbx_strand_id
1 'polypeptide(L)'
;MVYYSSNNTFKWLSPFNYQNKLATLCTQSNRQIIMHRSGVSLLYRLLRNDALCWPEIERYVPPRHIALVWFMKALQYCDMNNVLSWRKPRILYNRTFQILITRAAFALVCQQANDINLYGLVEYADLFRMLFEDNNTDRSIICQQIQSTNKDLFQRCIANKPGDKLLILNKMCSGHSMVRLIKTSTFFQRFARNCHTLHDFSINILPKYSSFGEALSNDIYFMNLLSGYLTSTINSDSRLLEIVLKTRFHLQLFSITAVKLQHQLDKINMCVKQREKQELILDNREDDDNSSISNDRNDFVYDNDESDNSEFNHSSCEIAHSYTNLLIHERTSTEI
;
A
#
# COMPACT_ATOMS: atom_id res chain seq x y z
N MET A 1 -13.67 -5.67 38.59
CA MET A 1 -14.74 -5.26 37.65
C MET A 1 -14.48 -3.83 37.25
N VAL A 2 -14.06 -3.60 36.00
CA VAL A 2 -13.89 -2.26 35.44
C VAL A 2 -14.88 -2.16 34.29
N TYR A 3 -15.88 -1.30 34.46
CA TYR A 3 -16.86 -0.96 33.43
C TYR A 3 -16.15 -0.19 32.31
N TYR A 4 -15.97 -0.81 31.14
CA TYR A 4 -15.70 -0.06 29.93
C TYR A 4 -17.00 0.60 29.47
N SER A 5 -17.12 1.91 29.74
CA SER A 5 -18.17 2.76 29.21
C SER A 5 -18.21 2.69 27.68
N SER A 6 -19.22 2.01 27.16
CA SER A 6 -19.54 1.80 25.75
C SER A 6 -20.12 3.06 25.09
N ASN A 7 -19.37 4.16 25.05
CA ASN A 7 -19.88 5.44 24.51
C ASN A 7 -18.97 6.16 23.50
N ASN A 8 -18.05 5.45 22.86
CA ASN A 8 -17.43 5.90 21.61
C ASN A 8 -17.86 4.96 20.48
N THR A 9 -19.09 5.13 19.99
CA THR A 9 -19.46 4.55 18.69
C THR A 9 -18.62 5.26 17.63
N PHE A 10 -17.56 4.62 17.16
CA PHE A 10 -16.77 5.09 16.02
C PHE A 10 -17.71 5.48 14.89
N LYS A 11 -17.72 6.78 14.54
CA LYS A 11 -18.45 7.24 13.37
C LYS A 11 -17.57 7.03 12.16
N TRP A 12 -18.00 6.14 11.28
CA TRP A 12 -17.32 5.92 10.02
C TRP A 12 -17.82 6.92 8.97
N LEU A 13 -16.93 7.32 8.07
CA LEU A 13 -17.23 8.03 6.84
C LEU A 13 -17.86 7.07 5.83
N SER A 14 -18.52 7.64 4.81
CA SER A 14 -18.99 6.88 3.66
C SER A 14 -17.86 6.03 3.03
N PRO A 15 -18.13 4.80 2.57
CA PRO A 15 -19.41 4.10 2.57
C PRO A 15 -19.65 3.24 3.82
N PHE A 16 -18.82 3.34 4.86
CA PHE A 16 -18.96 2.52 6.08
C PHE A 16 -19.93 3.12 7.11
N ASN A 17 -20.59 4.23 6.79
CA ASN A 17 -21.72 4.76 7.55
C ASN A 17 -23.07 4.10 7.21
N TYR A 18 -23.13 3.23 6.19
CA TYR A 18 -24.36 2.56 5.75
C TYR A 18 -24.61 1.25 6.52
N GLN A 19 -25.40 1.33 7.59
CA GLN A 19 -25.69 0.20 8.48
C GLN A 19 -26.26 -1.04 7.77
N ASN A 20 -27.14 -0.86 6.78
CA ASN A 20 -27.72 -2.00 6.05
C ASN A 20 -26.66 -2.82 5.29
N LYS A 21 -25.71 -2.15 4.62
CA LYS A 21 -24.61 -2.83 3.92
C LYS A 21 -23.68 -3.51 4.93
N LEU A 22 -23.41 -2.87 6.07
CA LEU A 22 -22.64 -3.49 7.16
C LEU A 22 -23.33 -4.73 7.73
N ALA A 23 -24.64 -4.70 7.96
CA ALA A 23 -25.38 -5.87 8.46
C ALA A 23 -25.25 -7.08 7.52
N THR A 24 -25.30 -6.86 6.19
CA THR A 24 -25.08 -7.93 5.21
C THR A 24 -23.63 -8.42 5.14
N LEU A 25 -22.67 -7.56 5.50
CA LEU A 25 -21.24 -7.89 5.53
C LEU A 25 -20.88 -8.65 6.81
N CYS A 26 -21.36 -8.19 7.97
CA CYS A 26 -20.93 -8.63 9.30
C CYS A 26 -21.62 -9.91 9.76
N THR A 27 -21.42 -10.98 9.00
CA THR A 27 -21.92 -12.33 9.29
C THR A 27 -20.78 -13.24 9.73
N GLN A 28 -21.11 -14.32 10.46
CA GLN A 28 -20.11 -15.31 10.86
C GLN A 28 -19.44 -16.00 9.66
N SER A 29 -20.20 -16.23 8.59
CA SER A 29 -19.67 -16.82 7.34
C SER A 29 -18.62 -15.90 6.68
N ASN A 30 -18.92 -14.60 6.57
CA ASN A 30 -17.97 -13.63 6.02
C ASN A 30 -16.74 -13.45 6.93
N ARG A 31 -16.93 -13.47 8.26
CA ARG A 31 -15.81 -13.47 9.21
C ARG A 31 -14.89 -14.66 8.99
N GLN A 32 -15.45 -15.87 8.82
CA GLN A 32 -14.65 -17.07 8.54
C GLN A 32 -13.83 -16.89 7.25
N ILE A 33 -14.45 -16.38 6.18
CA ILE A 33 -13.76 -16.12 4.91
C ILE A 33 -12.63 -15.10 5.07
N ILE A 34 -12.84 -14.01 5.81
CA ILE A 34 -11.87 -12.91 5.93
C ILE A 34 -10.73 -13.26 6.89
N MET A 35 -11.05 -13.86 8.04
CA MET A 35 -10.11 -14.04 9.14
C MET A 35 -9.36 -15.38 9.07
N HIS A 36 -10.02 -16.47 8.68
CA HIS A 36 -9.41 -17.80 8.75
C HIS A 36 -8.51 -18.10 7.53
N ARG A 37 -7.53 -18.98 7.75
CA ARG A 37 -6.62 -19.44 6.68
C ARG A 37 -7.36 -20.10 5.51
N SER A 38 -8.44 -20.83 5.78
CA SER A 38 -9.27 -21.49 4.77
C SER A 38 -9.88 -20.51 3.75
N GLY A 39 -10.17 -19.27 4.16
CA GLY A 39 -10.73 -18.25 3.28
C GLY A 39 -9.71 -17.49 2.44
N VAL A 40 -8.41 -17.64 2.70
CA VAL A 40 -7.34 -16.85 2.06
C VAL A 40 -7.29 -17.04 0.55
N SER A 41 -7.48 -18.26 0.04
CA SER A 41 -7.50 -18.53 -1.41
C SER A 41 -8.64 -17.78 -2.12
N LEU A 42 -9.84 -17.81 -1.53
CA LEU A 42 -11.00 -17.07 -2.04
C LEU A 42 -10.77 -15.56 -1.99
N LEU A 43 -10.25 -15.04 -0.87
CA LEU A 43 -9.90 -13.62 -0.75
C LEU A 43 -8.90 -13.22 -1.83
N TYR A 44 -7.81 -13.97 -2.01
CA TYR A 44 -6.83 -13.68 -3.05
C TYR A 44 -7.45 -13.63 -4.45
N ARG A 45 -8.36 -14.56 -4.76
CA ARG A 45 -9.06 -14.59 -6.05
C ARG A 45 -9.95 -13.35 -6.22
N LEU A 46 -10.71 -12.97 -5.19
CA LEU A 46 -11.56 -11.79 -5.23
C LEU A 46 -10.72 -10.50 -5.36
N LEU A 47 -9.63 -10.38 -4.61
CA LEU A 47 -8.70 -9.25 -4.66
C LEU A 47 -8.02 -9.11 -6.03
N ARG A 48 -7.75 -10.23 -6.71
CA ARG A 48 -7.15 -10.27 -8.07
C ARG A 48 -8.12 -9.91 -9.17
N ASN A 49 -9.42 -9.95 -8.91
CA ASN A 49 -10.40 -9.88 -9.97
C ASN A 49 -10.52 -8.45 -10.51
N ASP A 50 -10.16 -8.27 -11.78
CA ASP A 50 -10.30 -6.99 -12.50
C ASP A 50 -11.75 -6.49 -12.50
N ALA A 51 -12.70 -7.40 -12.30
CA ALA A 51 -14.11 -7.09 -12.18
C ALA A 51 -14.43 -6.21 -10.94
N LEU A 52 -13.54 -6.10 -9.94
CA LEU A 52 -13.67 -5.11 -8.86
C LEU A 52 -13.71 -3.66 -9.39
N CYS A 53 -13.14 -3.40 -10.56
CA CYS A 53 -13.21 -2.10 -11.23
C CYS A 53 -14.52 -1.87 -11.99
N TRP A 54 -15.35 -2.90 -12.19
CA TRP A 54 -16.56 -2.76 -12.98
C TRP A 54 -17.69 -2.10 -12.18
N PRO A 55 -18.41 -1.11 -12.75
CA PRO A 55 -19.49 -0.42 -12.06
C PRO A 55 -20.56 -1.36 -11.52
N GLU A 56 -20.97 -2.37 -12.32
CA GLU A 56 -22.11 -3.25 -12.04
C GLU A 56 -21.73 -4.68 -11.63
N ILE A 57 -20.54 -4.87 -11.06
CA ILE A 57 -20.04 -6.22 -10.70
C ILE A 57 -20.99 -7.02 -9.79
N GLU A 58 -21.83 -6.35 -8.99
CA GLU A 58 -22.82 -7.01 -8.14
C GLU A 58 -23.81 -7.89 -8.93
N ARG A 59 -23.99 -7.65 -10.25
CA ARG A 59 -24.83 -8.48 -11.14
C ARG A 59 -24.15 -9.78 -11.59
N TYR A 60 -22.83 -9.85 -11.55
CA TYR A 60 -22.05 -10.95 -12.13
C TYR A 60 -21.39 -11.83 -11.06
N VAL A 61 -21.59 -11.52 -9.78
CA VAL A 61 -21.03 -12.25 -8.65
C VAL A 61 -22.15 -13.01 -7.93
N PRO A 62 -21.93 -14.26 -7.50
CA PRO A 62 -22.92 -15.00 -6.73
C PRO A 62 -23.44 -14.18 -5.53
N PRO A 63 -24.76 -14.22 -5.24
CA PRO A 63 -25.37 -13.39 -4.20
C PRO A 63 -24.66 -13.43 -2.84
N ARG A 64 -24.14 -14.60 -2.47
CA ARG A 64 -23.37 -14.82 -1.22
C ARG A 64 -22.09 -14.01 -1.10
N HIS A 65 -21.54 -13.47 -2.19
CA HIS A 65 -20.28 -12.70 -2.19
C HIS A 65 -20.49 -11.21 -2.46
N ILE A 66 -21.72 -10.75 -2.71
CA ILE A 66 -22.02 -9.34 -3.02
C ILE A 66 -21.51 -8.41 -1.91
N ALA A 67 -21.75 -8.76 -0.64
CA ALA A 67 -21.28 -7.95 0.49
C ALA A 67 -19.75 -7.85 0.55
N LEU A 68 -19.03 -8.94 0.26
CA LEU A 68 -17.57 -8.97 0.22
C LEU A 68 -17.02 -8.13 -0.94
N VAL A 69 -17.65 -8.21 -2.12
CA VAL A 69 -17.25 -7.42 -3.29
C VAL A 69 -17.50 -5.94 -3.06
N TRP A 70 -18.66 -5.58 -2.50
CA TRP A 70 -18.93 -4.21 -2.06
C TRP A 70 -17.85 -3.72 -1.08
N PHE A 71 -17.51 -4.54 -0.08
CA PHE A 71 -16.49 -4.20 0.92
C PHE A 71 -15.11 -3.95 0.29
N MET A 72 -14.69 -4.81 -0.64
CA MET A 72 -13.42 -4.64 -1.38
C MET A 72 -13.42 -3.40 -2.29
N LYS A 73 -14.56 -3.07 -2.91
CA LYS A 73 -14.72 -1.83 -3.68
C LYS A 73 -14.65 -0.60 -2.79
N ALA A 74 -15.30 -0.64 -1.62
CA ALA A 74 -15.24 0.42 -0.62
C ALA A 74 -13.80 0.71 -0.14
N LEU A 75 -12.96 -0.33 -0.07
CA LEU A 75 -11.53 -0.21 0.24
C LEU A 75 -10.65 0.26 -0.94
N GLN A 76 -11.26 0.58 -2.09
CA GLN A 76 -10.60 1.11 -3.30
C GLN A 76 -9.60 0.13 -3.94
N TYR A 77 -9.90 -1.17 -3.92
CA TYR A 77 -9.00 -2.18 -4.49
C TYR A 77 -8.86 -2.14 -6.00
N CYS A 78 -9.80 -1.53 -6.72
CA CYS A 78 -9.61 -1.21 -8.14
C CYS A 78 -8.35 -0.34 -8.34
N ASP A 79 -8.19 0.73 -7.56
CA ASP A 79 -7.03 1.62 -7.67
C ASP A 79 -5.71 0.90 -7.31
N MET A 80 -5.75 -0.03 -6.35
CA MET A 80 -4.58 -0.86 -6.04
C MET A 80 -4.23 -1.85 -7.15
N ASN A 81 -5.24 -2.47 -7.76
CA ASN A 81 -5.02 -3.39 -8.88
C ASN A 81 -4.44 -2.65 -10.10
N ASN A 82 -4.84 -1.40 -10.33
CA ASN A 82 -4.22 -0.54 -11.34
C ASN A 82 -2.74 -0.25 -11.04
N VAL A 83 -2.36 -0.08 -9.77
CA VAL A 83 -0.95 0.04 -9.37
C VAL A 83 -0.18 -1.26 -9.65
N LEU A 84 -0.80 -2.41 -9.39
CA LEU A 84 -0.20 -3.73 -9.63
C LEU A 84 -0.06 -4.06 -11.13
N SER A 85 -1.01 -3.62 -11.97
CA SER A 85 -0.97 -3.84 -13.42
C SER A 85 -0.02 -2.89 -14.14
N TRP A 86 0.24 -1.70 -13.58
CA TRP A 86 1.29 -0.79 -14.04
C TRP A 86 2.68 -1.40 -13.83
N ARG A 87 3.22 -1.99 -14.90
CA ARG A 87 4.54 -2.60 -14.93
C ARG A 87 5.64 -1.54 -14.81
N LYS A 88 6.00 -1.15 -13.59
CA LYS A 88 7.35 -0.63 -13.32
C LYS A 88 8.26 -1.84 -13.10
N PRO A 89 9.14 -2.20 -14.06
CA PRO A 89 9.87 -3.48 -14.07
C PRO A 89 10.77 -3.73 -12.84
N ARG A 90 10.95 -2.74 -11.96
CA ARG A 90 11.82 -2.82 -10.78
C ARG A 90 11.09 -2.75 -9.42
N ILE A 91 9.76 -2.63 -9.41
CA ILE A 91 9.01 -2.50 -8.15
C ILE A 91 8.09 -3.71 -7.98
N LEU A 92 8.41 -4.56 -7.01
CA LEU A 92 7.58 -5.69 -6.61
C LEU A 92 6.72 -5.31 -5.41
N TYR A 93 5.41 -5.45 -5.59
CA TYR A 93 4.41 -5.20 -4.54
C TYR A 93 3.86 -6.52 -3.97
N ASN A 94 3.71 -6.57 -2.66
CA ASN A 94 3.21 -7.69 -1.89
C ASN A 94 1.71 -7.53 -1.61
N ARG A 95 0.92 -8.51 -2.06
CA ARG A 95 -0.54 -8.55 -1.87
C ARG A 95 -0.95 -8.84 -0.43
N THR A 96 -0.05 -9.26 0.45
CA THR A 96 -0.30 -9.43 1.89
C THR A 96 -0.87 -8.16 2.51
N PHE A 97 -0.47 -6.97 2.04
CA PHE A 97 -1.05 -5.71 2.49
C PHE A 97 -2.58 -5.67 2.32
N GLN A 98 -3.09 -6.07 1.13
CA GLN A 98 -4.53 -6.09 0.84
C GLN A 98 -5.26 -7.04 1.79
N ILE A 99 -4.68 -8.17 2.15
CA ILE A 99 -5.30 -9.11 3.09
C ILE A 99 -5.35 -8.52 4.49
N LEU A 100 -4.23 -8.01 5.00
CA LEU A 100 -4.15 -7.50 6.36
C LEU A 100 -5.01 -6.26 6.56
N ILE A 101 -5.05 -5.35 5.58
CA ILE A 101 -5.95 -4.19 5.63
C ILE A 101 -7.43 -4.59 5.51
N THR A 102 -7.76 -5.63 4.71
CA THR A 102 -9.14 -6.19 4.66
C THR A 102 -9.57 -6.72 6.02
N ARG A 103 -8.69 -7.49 6.69
CA ARG A 103 -8.98 -8.05 8.02
C ARG A 103 -9.16 -6.95 9.05
N ALA A 104 -8.24 -5.99 9.10
CA ALA A 104 -8.32 -4.87 10.04
C ALA A 104 -9.59 -4.05 9.84
N ALA A 105 -9.89 -3.70 8.58
CA ALA A 105 -11.11 -2.98 8.22
C ALA A 105 -12.36 -3.74 8.64
N PHE A 106 -12.43 -5.06 8.37
CA PHE A 106 -13.59 -5.88 8.72
C PHE A 106 -13.79 -5.94 10.24
N ALA A 107 -12.73 -6.19 11.00
CA ALA A 107 -12.78 -6.23 12.45
C ALA A 107 -13.29 -4.90 13.04
N LEU A 108 -12.86 -3.76 12.48
CA LEU A 108 -13.32 -2.46 12.95
C LEU A 108 -14.79 -2.18 12.60
N VAL A 109 -15.19 -2.33 11.34
CA VAL A 109 -16.57 -1.98 10.92
C VAL A 109 -17.61 -2.96 11.47
N CYS A 110 -17.23 -4.21 11.73
CA CYS A 110 -18.08 -5.22 12.36
C CYS A 110 -17.92 -5.31 13.88
N GLN A 111 -17.21 -4.36 14.50
CA GLN A 111 -17.04 -4.25 15.95
C GLN A 111 -16.44 -5.51 16.61
N GLN A 112 -15.58 -6.24 15.89
CA GLN A 112 -14.87 -7.43 16.34
C GLN A 112 -13.47 -7.05 16.85
N ALA A 113 -13.40 -6.19 17.86
CA ALA A 113 -12.13 -5.62 18.34
C ALA A 113 -11.10 -6.69 18.78
N ASN A 114 -11.56 -7.83 19.28
CA ASN A 114 -10.70 -8.95 19.68
C ASN A 114 -9.86 -9.50 18.50
N ASP A 115 -10.39 -9.43 17.27
CA ASP A 115 -9.68 -9.89 16.08
C ASP A 115 -8.47 -9.01 15.76
N ILE A 116 -8.46 -7.74 16.17
CA ILE A 116 -7.32 -6.85 15.93
C ILE A 116 -6.07 -7.36 16.63
N ASN A 117 -6.18 -7.68 17.91
CA ASN A 117 -5.04 -8.16 18.70
C ASN A 117 -4.68 -9.60 18.32
N LEU A 118 -5.68 -10.47 18.14
CA LEU A 118 -5.46 -11.89 17.82
C LEU A 118 -4.65 -12.08 16.53
N TYR A 119 -4.88 -11.23 15.53
CA TYR A 119 -4.22 -11.32 14.22
C TYR A 119 -3.10 -10.30 14.02
N GLY A 120 -2.73 -9.53 15.05
CA GLY A 120 -1.66 -8.51 14.95
C GLY A 120 -1.95 -7.43 13.91
N LEU A 121 -3.16 -6.85 13.95
CA LEU A 121 -3.67 -5.92 12.93
C LEU A 121 -3.66 -4.46 13.37
N VAL A 122 -2.97 -4.13 14.47
CA VAL A 122 -3.03 -2.80 15.10
C VAL A 122 -2.69 -1.69 14.12
N GLU A 123 -1.58 -1.80 13.40
CA GLU A 123 -1.11 -0.75 12.50
C GLU A 123 -1.97 -0.63 11.25
N TYR A 124 -2.50 -1.74 10.76
CA TYR A 124 -3.48 -1.74 9.66
C TYR A 124 -4.81 -1.13 10.09
N ALA A 125 -5.21 -1.34 11.34
CA ALA A 125 -6.39 -0.72 11.92
C ALA A 125 -6.22 0.81 11.98
N ASP A 126 -5.04 1.29 12.35
CA ASP A 126 -4.73 2.72 12.38
C ASP A 126 -4.72 3.34 10.97
N LEU A 127 -4.16 2.63 9.97
CA LEU A 127 -4.29 3.04 8.57
C LEU A 127 -5.75 3.16 8.12
N PHE A 128 -6.60 2.19 8.49
CA PHE A 128 -8.02 2.23 8.16
C PHE A 128 -8.75 3.39 8.86
N ARG A 129 -8.49 3.62 10.15
CA ARG A 129 -9.06 4.73 10.91
C ARG A 129 -8.69 6.07 10.27
N MET A 130 -7.43 6.29 9.92
CA MET A 130 -7.01 7.50 9.21
C MET A 130 -7.83 7.76 7.94
N LEU A 131 -8.18 6.71 7.18
CA LEU A 131 -8.96 6.83 5.94
C LEU A 131 -10.46 7.05 6.15
N PHE A 132 -11.06 6.41 7.17
CA PHE A 132 -12.50 6.24 7.24
C PHE A 132 -13.13 6.64 8.58
N GLU A 133 -12.38 6.94 9.61
CA GLU A 133 -12.94 7.48 10.86
C GLU A 133 -13.29 8.95 10.69
N ASP A 134 -14.47 9.39 11.13
CA ASP A 134 -15.00 10.73 10.90
C ASP A 134 -14.12 11.84 11.52
N ASN A 135 -13.70 11.65 12.77
CA ASN A 135 -12.81 12.57 13.48
C ASN A 135 -11.51 11.86 13.84
N ASN A 136 -10.51 11.98 12.97
CA ASN A 136 -9.20 11.36 13.17
C ASN A 136 -8.10 12.42 13.24
N THR A 137 -7.33 12.38 14.34
CA THR A 137 -6.25 13.34 14.63
C THR A 137 -5.09 13.21 13.66
N ASP A 138 -4.67 11.98 13.35
CA ASP A 138 -3.57 11.71 12.42
C ASP A 138 -3.86 12.22 11.00
N ARG A 139 -5.08 11.97 10.51
CA ARG A 139 -5.55 12.55 9.23
C ARG A 139 -5.48 14.08 9.27
N SER A 140 -5.88 14.69 10.37
CA SER A 140 -5.86 16.15 10.54
C SER A 140 -4.44 16.71 10.50
N ILE A 141 -3.49 16.04 11.16
CA ILE A 141 -2.06 16.41 11.15
C ILE A 141 -1.50 16.37 9.72
N ILE A 142 -1.72 15.28 8.98
CA ILE A 142 -1.28 15.15 7.58
C ILE A 142 -1.86 16.27 6.72
N CYS A 143 -3.16 16.55 6.91
CA CYS A 143 -3.85 17.60 6.16
C CYS A 143 -3.32 18.99 6.46
N GLN A 144 -3.05 19.32 7.73
CA GLN A 144 -2.44 20.58 8.12
C GLN A 144 -1.05 20.74 7.50
N GLN A 145 -0.23 19.70 7.49
CA GLN A 145 1.10 19.74 6.88
C GLN A 145 1.03 20.04 5.38
N ILE A 146 0.07 19.42 4.68
CA ILE A 146 -0.13 19.65 3.25
C ILE A 146 -0.64 21.06 2.98
N GLN A 147 -1.61 21.54 3.76
CA GLN A 147 -2.14 22.89 3.65
C GLN A 147 -1.07 23.95 3.90
N SER A 148 -0.24 23.75 4.93
CA SER A 148 0.91 24.61 5.25
C SER A 148 1.90 24.67 4.09
N THR A 149 2.31 23.49 3.59
CA THR A 149 3.24 23.37 2.45
C THR A 149 2.68 24.06 1.20
N ASN A 150 1.40 23.83 0.90
CA ASN A 150 0.72 24.44 -0.24
C ASN A 150 0.62 25.97 -0.09
N LYS A 151 0.26 26.47 1.10
CA LYS A 151 0.21 27.91 1.38
C LYS A 151 1.57 28.58 1.18
N ASP A 152 2.64 28.00 1.72
CA ASP A 152 4.01 28.50 1.55
C ASP A 152 4.42 28.54 0.07
N LEU A 153 4.12 27.48 -0.68
CA LEU A 153 4.33 27.42 -2.13
C LEU A 153 3.67 28.59 -2.87
N PHE A 154 2.36 28.83 -2.66
CA PHE A 154 1.64 29.91 -3.33
C PHE A 154 2.15 31.29 -2.92
N GLN A 155 2.45 31.50 -1.64
CA GLN A 155 2.99 32.79 -1.15
C GLN A 155 4.31 33.14 -1.85
N ARG A 156 5.20 32.17 -2.05
CA ARG A 156 6.49 32.42 -2.72
C ARG A 156 6.37 32.61 -4.23
N CYS A 157 5.22 32.31 -4.85
CA CYS A 157 4.99 32.43 -6.29
C CYS A 157 4.45 33.80 -6.75
N ILE A 158 4.13 34.73 -5.84
CA ILE A 158 3.41 35.98 -6.18
C ILE A 158 2.11 35.66 -6.98
N ALA A 159 1.55 34.45 -6.78
CA ALA A 159 0.27 34.08 -7.33
C ALA A 159 -0.82 34.64 -6.41
N ASN A 160 -1.96 35.07 -6.97
CA ASN A 160 -3.10 35.54 -6.19
C ASN A 160 -3.43 34.58 -5.03
N LYS A 161 -3.84 35.16 -3.88
CA LYS A 161 -4.15 34.40 -2.65
C LYS A 161 -4.99 33.16 -2.99
N PRO A 162 -4.67 31.98 -2.44
CA PRO A 162 -5.24 30.68 -2.85
C PRO A 162 -6.68 30.45 -2.35
N GLY A 163 -7.51 31.49 -2.22
CA GLY A 163 -8.81 31.47 -1.52
C GLY A 163 -9.66 30.23 -1.85
N ASP A 164 -10.03 30.08 -3.13
CA ASP A 164 -10.89 28.96 -3.56
C ASP A 164 -10.17 27.61 -3.60
N LYS A 165 -8.84 27.61 -3.77
CA LYS A 165 -8.03 26.39 -3.84
C LYS A 165 -7.84 25.75 -2.46
N LEU A 166 -7.77 26.55 -1.40
CA LEU A 166 -7.76 26.05 -0.02
C LEU A 166 -9.10 25.41 0.37
N LEU A 167 -10.23 25.92 -0.16
CA LEU A 167 -11.55 25.31 0.08
C LEU A 167 -11.62 23.88 -0.50
N ILE A 168 -11.09 23.66 -1.70
CA ILE A 168 -11.04 22.33 -2.32
C ILE A 168 -10.16 21.40 -1.48
N LEU A 169 -8.99 21.87 -1.04
CA LEU A 169 -8.08 21.09 -0.22
C LEU A 169 -8.72 20.71 1.13
N ASN A 170 -9.43 21.65 1.78
CA ASN A 170 -10.19 21.39 3.00
C ASN A 170 -11.26 20.31 2.78
N LYS A 171 -11.99 20.38 1.67
CA LYS A 171 -12.99 19.35 1.30
C LYS A 171 -12.33 17.98 1.11
N MET A 172 -11.21 17.91 0.37
CA MET A 172 -10.48 16.65 0.16
C MET A 172 -9.91 16.08 1.46
N CYS A 173 -9.53 16.94 2.40
CA CYS A 173 -9.01 16.60 3.71
C CYS A 173 -10.06 16.13 4.72
N SER A 174 -11.28 16.64 4.61
CA SER A 174 -12.39 16.27 5.50
C SER A 174 -12.80 14.79 5.39
N GLY A 175 -12.52 14.13 4.27
CA GLY A 175 -12.93 12.74 4.01
C GLY A 175 -14.40 12.57 3.59
N HIS A 176 -15.24 13.61 3.76
CA HIS A 176 -16.64 13.64 3.29
C HIS A 176 -16.78 13.91 1.79
N SER A 177 -15.74 14.44 1.16
CA SER A 177 -15.68 14.62 -0.29
C SER A 177 -15.61 13.27 -1.02
N MET A 178 -16.27 13.16 -2.18
CA MET A 178 -16.03 12.05 -3.12
C MET A 178 -14.56 11.95 -3.53
N VAL A 179 -13.88 13.10 -3.53
CA VAL A 179 -12.48 13.24 -3.89
C VAL A 179 -11.67 13.34 -2.60
N ARG A 180 -11.04 12.23 -2.19
CA ARG A 180 -10.18 12.16 -0.99
C ARG A 180 -8.73 12.39 -1.33
N LEU A 181 -8.05 13.17 -0.49
CA LEU A 181 -6.62 13.41 -0.61
C LEU A 181 -5.80 12.15 -0.31
N ILE A 182 -6.09 11.51 0.82
CA ILE A 182 -5.44 10.28 1.26
C ILE A 182 -6.28 9.11 0.76
N LYS A 183 -5.67 8.23 -0.03
CA LYS A 183 -6.32 7.07 -0.65
C LYS A 183 -5.66 5.78 -0.19
N THR A 184 -6.39 4.67 -0.24
CA THR A 184 -5.82 3.36 0.14
C THR A 184 -4.67 2.97 -0.77
N SER A 185 -4.73 3.33 -2.07
CA SER A 185 -3.66 3.09 -3.04
C SER A 185 -2.36 3.84 -2.71
N THR A 186 -2.43 4.97 -2.00
CA THR A 186 -1.26 5.71 -1.50
C THR A 186 -0.53 4.88 -0.44
N PHE A 187 -1.27 4.34 0.54
CA PHE A 187 -0.69 3.46 1.57
C PHE A 187 -0.17 2.16 0.98
N PHE A 188 -0.90 1.58 0.03
CA PHE A 188 -0.44 0.40 -0.70
C PHE A 188 0.90 0.67 -1.40
N GLN A 189 1.02 1.76 -2.16
CA GLN A 189 2.27 2.11 -2.83
C GLN A 189 3.43 2.37 -1.87
N ARG A 190 3.14 2.81 -0.64
CA ARG A 190 4.12 3.08 0.41
C ARG A 190 4.58 1.82 1.14
N PHE A 191 3.66 0.95 1.51
CA PHE A 191 3.90 -0.11 2.50
C PHE A 191 3.82 -1.53 1.92
N ALA A 192 3.33 -1.71 0.70
CA ALA A 192 3.28 -3.02 0.06
C ALA A 192 4.59 -3.36 -0.67
N ARG A 193 5.66 -2.57 -0.59
CA ARG A 193 6.93 -2.89 -1.24
C ARG A 193 7.69 -3.94 -0.43
N ASN A 194 8.32 -4.91 -1.09
CA ASN A 194 9.02 -6.02 -0.43
C ASN A 194 10.13 -5.59 0.56
N CYS A 195 10.78 -4.45 0.32
CA CYS A 195 11.91 -3.96 1.14
C CYS A 195 11.54 -2.82 2.10
N HIS A 196 10.28 -2.40 2.14
CA HIS A 196 9.82 -1.29 2.99
C HIS A 196 8.36 -1.50 3.39
N THR A 197 8.16 -2.44 4.29
CA THR A 197 6.82 -2.84 4.74
C THR A 197 6.26 -1.86 5.78
N LEU A 198 4.97 -2.00 6.09
CA LEU A 198 4.36 -1.31 7.23
C LEU A 198 5.07 -1.67 8.53
N HIS A 199 5.46 -2.93 8.71
CA HIS A 199 6.14 -3.39 9.91
C HIS A 199 7.49 -2.69 10.10
N ASP A 200 8.29 -2.56 9.03
CA ASP A 200 9.57 -1.85 9.08
C ASP A 200 9.39 -0.38 9.46
N PHE A 201 8.32 0.25 8.97
CA PHE A 201 7.97 1.63 9.32
C PHE A 201 7.60 1.74 10.80
N SER A 202 6.78 0.82 11.31
CA SER A 202 6.34 0.79 12.71
C SER A 202 7.48 0.58 13.70
N ILE A 203 8.50 -0.20 13.34
CA ILE A 203 9.65 -0.43 14.24
C ILE A 203 10.69 0.68 14.11
N ASN A 204 10.99 1.14 12.91
CA ASN A 204 12.18 1.97 12.68
C ASN A 204 11.90 3.47 12.58
N ILE A 205 10.66 3.85 12.25
CA ILE A 205 10.27 5.24 11.98
C ILE A 205 9.26 5.73 13.01
N LEU A 206 8.16 5.00 13.20
CA LEU A 206 7.06 5.41 14.08
C LEU A 206 7.50 5.78 15.51
N PRO A 207 8.44 5.06 16.18
CA PRO A 207 8.82 5.39 17.56
C PRO A 207 9.57 6.72 17.71
N LYS A 208 9.98 7.35 16.60
CA LYS A 208 10.65 8.66 16.59
C LYS A 208 9.68 9.83 16.61
N TYR A 209 8.38 9.56 16.50
CA TYR A 209 7.32 10.55 16.40
C TYR A 209 6.23 10.26 17.43
N SER A 210 5.41 11.27 17.74
CA SER A 210 4.35 11.15 18.73
C SER A 210 3.14 10.36 18.23
N SER A 211 2.96 10.28 16.90
CA SER A 211 1.77 9.73 16.27
C SER A 211 2.04 9.22 14.86
N PHE A 212 1.13 8.40 14.35
CA PHE A 212 1.24 7.83 13.00
C PHE A 212 1.15 8.93 11.93
N GLY A 213 0.27 9.90 12.12
CA GLY A 213 0.09 11.03 11.23
C GLY A 213 1.31 11.95 11.18
N GLU A 214 1.97 12.18 12.32
CA GLU A 214 3.22 12.94 12.36
C GLU A 214 4.35 12.20 11.64
N ALA A 215 4.50 10.90 11.86
CA ALA A 215 5.50 10.08 11.18
C ALA A 215 5.31 10.10 9.66
N LEU A 216 4.07 9.94 9.20
CA LEU A 216 3.71 10.01 7.77
C LEU A 216 3.94 11.41 7.18
N SER A 217 3.63 12.46 7.93
CA SER A 217 3.82 13.86 7.49
C SER A 217 5.30 14.21 7.26
N ASN A 218 6.20 13.50 7.94
CA ASN A 218 7.64 13.64 7.80
C ASN A 218 8.26 12.63 6.80
N ASP A 219 7.49 11.61 6.40
CA ASP A 219 7.90 10.63 5.39
C ASP A 219 7.78 11.21 3.97
N ILE A 220 8.94 11.43 3.35
CA ILE A 220 9.07 11.97 2.00
C ILE A 220 8.29 11.16 0.98
N TYR A 221 8.41 9.84 1.03
CA TYR A 221 7.84 9.01 -0.01
C TYR A 221 6.32 9.09 0.07
N PHE A 222 5.77 9.06 1.28
CA PHE A 222 4.34 9.24 1.49
C PHE A 222 3.87 10.64 1.04
N MET A 223 4.56 11.69 1.48
CA MET A 223 4.20 13.07 1.12
C MET A 223 4.31 13.33 -0.39
N ASN A 224 5.26 12.71 -1.08
CA ASN A 224 5.39 12.78 -2.53
C ASN A 224 4.23 12.12 -3.28
N LEU A 225 3.72 11.00 -2.76
CA LEU A 225 2.55 10.36 -3.37
C LEU A 225 1.32 11.27 -3.26
N LEU A 226 1.14 11.95 -2.13
CA LEU A 226 0.04 12.90 -1.94
C LEU A 226 0.22 14.16 -2.80
N SER A 227 1.45 14.62 -2.96
CA SER A 227 1.78 15.83 -3.71
C SER A 227 1.60 15.64 -5.23
N GLY A 228 1.89 14.44 -5.76
CA GLY A 228 1.57 14.08 -7.14
C GLY A 228 0.07 14.19 -7.45
N TYR A 229 -0.76 13.78 -6.48
CA TYR A 229 -2.22 13.93 -6.58
C TYR A 229 -2.65 15.40 -6.54
N LEU A 230 -2.05 16.21 -5.67
CA LEU A 230 -2.35 17.64 -5.62
C LEU A 230 -1.97 18.34 -6.92
N THR A 231 -0.82 18.01 -7.51
CA THR A 231 -0.39 18.60 -8.79
C THR A 231 -1.42 18.34 -9.88
N SER A 232 -1.94 17.11 -10.00
CA SER A 232 -2.92 16.79 -11.04
C SER A 232 -4.24 17.55 -10.87
N THR A 233 -4.57 17.97 -9.64
CA THR A 233 -5.74 18.80 -9.33
C THR A 233 -5.51 20.31 -9.49
N ILE A 234 -4.27 20.77 -9.69
CA ILE A 234 -4.00 22.18 -9.99
C ILE A 234 -4.55 22.50 -11.38
N ASN A 235 -5.67 23.22 -11.39
CA ASN A 235 -6.25 23.84 -12.58
C ASN A 235 -6.27 25.37 -12.38
N SER A 236 -6.14 26.12 -13.46
CA SER A 236 -6.12 27.58 -13.49
C SER A 236 -6.66 28.06 -14.83
N ASP A 237 -7.51 29.09 -14.83
CA ASP A 237 -8.03 29.69 -16.06
C ASP A 237 -6.90 30.22 -16.96
N SER A 238 -5.74 30.55 -16.36
CA SER A 238 -4.50 30.82 -17.08
C SER A 238 -3.61 29.57 -17.14
N ARG A 239 -3.35 29.07 -18.35
CA ARG A 239 -2.38 27.99 -18.62
C ARG A 239 -0.97 28.33 -18.13
N LEU A 240 -0.55 29.59 -18.22
CA LEU A 240 0.78 30.00 -17.75
C LEU A 240 0.90 29.85 -16.23
N LEU A 241 -0.12 30.31 -15.48
CA LEU A 241 -0.13 30.17 -14.03
C LEU A 241 -0.22 28.70 -13.61
N GLU A 242 -0.97 27.88 -14.35
CA GLU A 242 -1.01 26.43 -14.14
C GLU A 242 0.38 25.80 -14.30
N ILE A 243 1.07 26.10 -15.40
CA ILE A 243 2.42 25.58 -15.68
C ILE A 243 3.40 26.04 -14.60
N VAL A 244 3.40 27.33 -14.25
CA VAL A 244 4.31 27.88 -13.22
C VAL A 244 4.10 27.19 -11.87
N LEU A 245 2.85 27.01 -11.44
CA LEU A 245 2.53 26.35 -10.18
C LEU A 245 2.93 24.87 -10.20
N LYS A 246 2.60 24.13 -11.27
CA LYS A 246 2.96 22.71 -11.40
C LYS A 246 4.48 22.51 -11.43
N THR A 247 5.19 23.30 -12.23
CA THR A 247 6.66 23.24 -12.34
C THR A 247 7.33 23.57 -11.01
N ARG A 248 6.89 24.61 -10.30
CA ARG A 248 7.49 24.96 -9.00
C ARG A 248 7.19 23.95 -7.92
N PHE A 249 5.96 23.42 -7.89
CA PHE A 249 5.58 22.34 -7.01
C PHE A 249 6.47 21.11 -7.26
N HIS A 250 6.67 20.76 -8.54
CA HIS A 250 7.58 19.68 -8.94
C HIS A 250 9.02 19.95 -8.53
N LEU A 251 9.56 21.15 -8.74
CA LEU A 251 10.95 21.48 -8.40
C LEU A 251 11.20 21.45 -6.89
N GLN A 252 10.32 22.03 -6.07
CA GLN A 252 10.50 22.01 -4.62
C GLN A 252 10.33 20.61 -4.04
N LEU A 253 9.32 19.89 -4.51
CA LEU A 253 9.13 18.50 -4.15
C LEU A 253 10.35 17.69 -4.58
N PHE A 254 10.82 17.86 -5.81
CA PHE A 254 11.99 17.17 -6.34
C PHE A 254 13.25 17.48 -5.54
N SER A 255 13.51 18.73 -5.17
CA SER A 255 14.69 19.07 -4.34
C SER A 255 14.63 18.41 -2.96
N ILE A 256 13.48 18.50 -2.27
CA ILE A 256 13.29 17.85 -0.95
C ILE A 256 13.36 16.33 -1.10
N THR A 257 12.78 15.82 -2.17
CA THR A 257 12.80 14.39 -2.50
C THR A 257 14.21 13.93 -2.78
N ALA A 258 14.96 14.59 -3.66
CA ALA A 258 16.30 14.19 -4.06
C ALA A 258 17.23 14.12 -2.85
N VAL A 259 17.23 15.14 -1.98
CA VAL A 259 18.07 15.16 -0.77
C VAL A 259 17.72 14.01 0.16
N LYS A 260 16.44 13.78 0.42
CA LYS A 260 16.02 12.77 1.39
C LYS A 260 15.99 11.35 0.78
N LEU A 261 15.74 11.23 -0.52
CA LEU A 261 15.81 9.98 -1.30
C LEU A 261 17.24 9.55 -1.49
N GLN A 262 18.20 10.46 -1.67
CA GLN A 262 19.62 10.12 -1.64
C GLN A 262 19.97 9.43 -0.32
N HIS A 263 19.57 10.02 0.81
CA HIS A 263 19.80 9.43 2.12
C HIS A 263 19.09 8.08 2.33
N GLN A 264 17.94 7.85 1.66
CA GLN A 264 17.26 6.56 1.67
C GLN A 264 17.89 5.56 0.70
N LEU A 265 18.35 5.98 -0.47
CA LEU A 265 19.08 5.15 -1.44
C LEU A 265 20.39 4.68 -0.82
N ASP A 266 21.06 5.51 -0.03
CA ASP A 266 22.24 5.10 0.73
C ASP A 266 21.90 3.97 1.72
N LYS A 267 20.74 4.04 2.41
CA LYS A 267 20.24 2.97 3.29
C LYS A 267 19.76 1.73 2.53
N ILE A 268 19.15 1.91 1.36
CA ILE A 268 18.68 0.81 0.51
C ILE A 268 19.87 0.09 -0.12
N ASN A 269 20.90 0.81 -0.56
CA ASN A 269 22.16 0.24 -1.02
C ASN A 269 22.82 -0.57 0.09
N MET A 270 22.68 -0.18 1.36
CA MET A 270 23.07 -1.04 2.48
C MET A 270 22.23 -2.32 2.56
N CYS A 271 20.91 -2.25 2.36
CA CYS A 271 20.04 -3.43 2.34
C CYS A 271 20.29 -4.36 1.13
N VAL A 272 20.57 -3.81 -0.06
CA VAL A 272 20.96 -4.57 -1.26
C VAL A 272 22.28 -5.30 -0.99
N LYS A 273 23.28 -4.60 -0.45
CA LYS A 273 24.56 -5.21 -0.03
C LYS A 273 24.40 -6.26 1.07
N GLN A 274 23.43 -6.09 1.99
CA GLN A 274 23.15 -7.09 3.02
C GLN A 274 22.47 -8.34 2.45
N ARG A 275 21.58 -8.17 1.46
CA ARG A 275 20.90 -9.27 0.78
C ARG A 275 21.86 -10.08 -0.09
N GLU A 276 22.70 -9.41 -0.87
CA GLU A 276 23.78 -10.05 -1.64
C GLU A 276 24.72 -10.84 -0.73
N LYS A 277 25.03 -10.31 0.47
CA LYS A 277 25.81 -11.04 1.49
C LYS A 277 25.09 -12.25 2.09
N GLN A 278 23.77 -12.20 2.23
CA GLN A 278 22.98 -13.33 2.76
C GLN A 278 22.79 -14.43 1.72
N GLU A 279 22.59 -14.07 0.46
CA GLU A 279 22.53 -15.01 -0.68
C GLU A 279 23.88 -15.73 -0.85
N LEU A 280 25.01 -15.01 -0.76
CA LEU A 280 26.36 -15.61 -0.73
C LEU A 280 26.62 -16.56 0.46
N ILE A 281 25.93 -16.41 1.59
CA ILE A 281 26.09 -17.31 2.76
C ILE A 281 25.26 -18.58 2.60
N LEU A 282 24.16 -18.52 1.84
CA LEU A 282 23.31 -19.69 1.54
C LEU A 282 23.97 -20.57 0.47
N ASP A 283 24.56 -19.98 -0.56
CA ASP A 283 25.29 -20.73 -1.60
C ASP A 283 26.50 -21.49 -1.03
N ASN A 284 27.19 -20.92 -0.02
CA ASN A 284 28.33 -21.58 0.64
C ASN A 284 27.92 -22.72 1.62
N ARG A 285 26.61 -22.95 1.86
CA ARG A 285 26.13 -24.05 2.71
C ARG A 285 25.63 -25.26 1.91
N GLU A 286 25.38 -25.10 0.61
CA GLU A 286 24.93 -26.21 -0.25
C GLU A 286 26.11 -27.06 -0.78
N ASP A 287 27.36 -26.64 -0.56
CA ASP A 287 28.56 -27.37 -1.03
C ASP A 287 29.18 -28.34 0.01
N ASP A 288 28.67 -28.42 1.24
CA ASP A 288 29.31 -29.22 2.32
C ASP A 288 28.60 -30.55 2.66
N ASP A 289 27.46 -30.89 2.05
CA ASP A 289 26.80 -32.19 2.27
C ASP A 289 26.95 -33.11 1.06
N ASN A 290 28.11 -33.75 0.95
CA ASN A 290 28.29 -34.91 0.07
C ASN A 290 29.09 -36.02 0.78
N SER A 291 28.40 -36.87 1.54
CA SER A 291 28.93 -38.19 1.90
C SER A 291 27.89 -39.30 1.75
N SER A 292 28.08 -40.10 0.70
CA SER A 292 27.73 -41.51 0.48
C SER A 292 26.31 -42.01 0.81
N ILE A 293 25.67 -42.67 -0.16
CA ILE A 293 25.28 -44.10 -0.09
C ILE A 293 24.89 -44.61 -1.50
N SER A 294 25.25 -45.86 -1.76
CA SER A 294 25.26 -46.64 -3.00
C SER A 294 23.95 -47.37 -3.36
N ASN A 295 23.73 -47.57 -4.67
CA ASN A 295 23.03 -48.63 -5.45
C ASN A 295 22.07 -49.63 -4.75
N ASP A 296 20.87 -49.86 -5.32
CA ASP A 296 20.55 -51.10 -6.08
C ASP A 296 19.17 -51.10 -6.82
N ARG A 297 19.01 -52.09 -7.71
CA ARG A 297 18.10 -52.32 -8.86
C ARG A 297 16.60 -52.70 -8.67
N ASN A 298 15.84 -52.45 -9.76
CA ASN A 298 14.71 -53.17 -10.42
C ASN A 298 13.33 -53.41 -9.72
N ASP A 299 12.21 -52.97 -10.35
CA ASP A 299 11.26 -53.75 -11.21
C ASP A 299 9.78 -53.22 -11.21
N PHE A 300 9.31 -52.83 -12.40
CA PHE A 300 8.03 -53.09 -13.13
C PHE A 300 6.58 -53.08 -12.52
N VAL A 301 5.70 -52.30 -13.22
CA VAL A 301 4.23 -52.40 -13.57
C VAL A 301 3.12 -51.73 -12.71
N TYR A 302 2.43 -50.76 -13.37
CA TYR A 302 1.02 -50.24 -13.37
C TYR A 302 0.01 -50.72 -12.28
N ASP A 303 -0.93 -49.94 -11.73
CA ASP A 303 -1.77 -48.86 -12.29
C ASP A 303 -2.58 -48.08 -11.22
N ASN A 304 -3.06 -46.88 -11.60
CA ASN A 304 -4.19 -46.07 -11.09
C ASN A 304 -4.11 -45.13 -9.86
N ASP A 305 -4.13 -43.83 -10.20
CA ASP A 305 -4.95 -42.70 -9.74
C ASP A 305 -4.96 -42.18 -8.28
N GLU A 306 -4.93 -40.84 -8.23
CA GLU A 306 -5.08 -39.90 -7.10
C GLU A 306 -3.86 -39.68 -6.17
N SER A 307 -3.12 -38.59 -6.37
CA SER A 307 -2.97 -37.51 -5.37
C SER A 307 -1.96 -36.42 -5.79
N ASP A 308 -2.12 -35.26 -5.15
CA ASP A 308 -1.25 -34.09 -5.06
C ASP A 308 0.27 -34.34 -5.21
N ASN A 309 0.96 -33.52 -5.99
CA ASN A 309 1.84 -32.47 -5.45
C ASN A 309 2.61 -31.70 -6.52
N SER A 310 2.70 -30.38 -6.27
CA SER A 310 3.79 -29.46 -6.59
C SER A 310 4.76 -29.81 -7.72
N GLU A 311 4.67 -29.04 -8.81
CA GLU A 311 5.82 -28.78 -9.67
C GLU A 311 6.10 -27.27 -9.66
N PHE A 312 7.10 -26.91 -8.85
CA PHE A 312 7.83 -25.66 -8.93
C PHE A 312 9.03 -25.88 -9.86
N ASN A 313 9.38 -24.82 -10.59
CA ASN A 313 10.58 -24.62 -11.43
C ASN A 313 10.55 -25.18 -12.85
N HIS A 314 10.32 -24.28 -13.81
CA HIS A 314 11.36 -23.88 -14.75
C HIS A 314 10.96 -22.61 -15.52
N SER A 315 11.71 -21.53 -15.36
CA SER A 315 11.97 -20.63 -16.49
C SER A 315 13.40 -20.10 -16.33
N SER A 316 14.28 -20.69 -17.11
CA SER A 316 15.72 -20.47 -17.17
C SER A 316 16.10 -19.04 -17.56
N CYS A 317 17.30 -18.70 -17.10
CA CYS A 317 18.19 -17.62 -17.50
C CYS A 317 18.12 -17.22 -18.97
N GLU A 318 17.92 -15.92 -19.23
CA GLU A 318 18.53 -15.19 -20.35
C GLU A 318 18.66 -13.70 -19.99
N ILE A 319 19.60 -13.33 -19.12
CA ILE A 319 20.14 -11.95 -19.07
C ILE A 319 21.63 -11.98 -18.70
N ALA A 320 22.45 -12.59 -19.55
CA ALA A 320 23.84 -12.19 -19.68
C ALA A 320 23.91 -11.44 -21.01
N HIS A 321 23.89 -10.09 -20.98
CA HIS A 321 24.44 -9.19 -22.03
C HIS A 321 24.10 -7.70 -21.86
N SER A 322 23.33 -7.27 -20.84
CA SER A 322 23.00 -5.84 -20.68
C SER A 322 23.94 -5.03 -19.76
N TYR A 323 24.94 -5.66 -19.11
CA TYR A 323 25.72 -5.00 -18.06
C TYR A 323 26.91 -4.16 -18.54
N THR A 324 27.23 -4.15 -19.83
CA THR A 324 28.40 -3.42 -20.34
C THR A 324 28.10 -1.97 -20.74
N ASN A 325 26.84 -1.59 -20.97
CA ASN A 325 26.51 -0.27 -21.53
C ASN A 325 26.12 0.80 -20.48
N LEU A 326 25.84 0.42 -19.23
CA LEU A 326 25.50 1.37 -18.17
C LEU A 326 26.73 1.94 -17.42
N LEU A 327 27.86 1.22 -17.43
CA LEU A 327 29.11 1.68 -16.81
C LEU A 327 29.90 2.68 -17.67
N ILE A 328 29.60 2.77 -18.97
CA ILE A 328 30.31 3.70 -19.88
C ILE A 328 29.73 5.13 -19.79
N HIS A 329 28.45 5.28 -19.41
CA HIS A 329 27.84 6.60 -19.26
C HIS A 329 28.17 7.31 -17.94
N GLU A 330 28.62 6.57 -16.92
CA GLU A 330 28.98 7.14 -15.61
C GLU A 330 30.38 7.78 -15.60
N ARG A 331 31.21 7.51 -16.63
CA ARG A 331 32.56 8.07 -16.76
C ARG A 331 32.68 9.32 -17.63
N THR A 332 31.61 9.73 -18.33
CA THR A 332 31.63 10.89 -19.24
C THR A 332 30.90 12.12 -18.70
N SER A 333 30.33 12.07 -17.50
CA SER A 333 29.62 13.22 -16.89
C SER A 333 30.41 13.93 -15.80
N THR A 334 31.67 13.57 -15.57
CA THR A 334 32.59 14.26 -14.64
C THR A 334 33.52 15.27 -15.33
N GLU A 335 33.37 15.49 -16.63
CA GLU A 335 33.98 16.61 -17.35
C GLU A 335 32.92 17.25 -18.25
N ILE A 336 32.22 18.27 -17.73
CA ILE A 336 31.72 19.49 -18.39
C ILE A 336 31.21 20.45 -17.30
#